data_AF-A0A2H9QAD0-F1
#
_entry.id   AF-A0A2H9QAD0-F1
#
_cell.length_a   1.000
_cell.length_b   1.000
_cell.length_c   1.000
_cell.angle_alpha   90.00
_cell.angle_beta   90.00
_cell.angle_gamma   90.00
#
_symmetry.space_group_name_H-M   'P 1'
#
loop_
_entity.id
_entity.type
_entity.pdbx_description
1 polymer ?
#
loop_
_entity_poly.entity_id
_entity_poly.type
_entity_poly.pdbx_seq_one_letter_code
_entity_poly.pdbx_strand_id
1 'polypeptide(L)'
;MTDWFNFQNIPERVMARIIRQWFKDRIEISFMYNNAYGEHNTYADAKVFKLVRQIRSETELLINANDAWVLYSLVKNTAKISGQIAEVGVYKGGSAKLICETKGDKELYLFDTFEGLPVPSERDPEFKQGDFVSSFDRVKNYREVGRIPRPS
;
A
#
# COMPACT_ATOMS: atom_id res chain seq x y z
N MET A 1 0.01 -31.88 -19.00
CA MET A 1 0.77 -30.72 -18.48
C MET A 1 0.82 -29.71 -19.61
N THR A 2 -0.03 -28.71 -19.71
CA THR A 2 -0.75 -27.91 -18.69
C THR A 2 -2.19 -27.65 -19.12
N ASP A 3 -3.16 -28.16 -18.36
CA ASP A 3 -4.57 -27.76 -18.43
C ASP A 3 -4.77 -26.51 -17.56
N TRP A 4 -5.02 -25.37 -18.21
CA TRP A 4 -5.52 -24.16 -17.56
C TRP A 4 -6.75 -23.67 -18.32
N PHE A 5 -7.91 -23.81 -17.66
CA PHE A 5 -9.23 -23.22 -17.90
C PHE A 5 -9.85 -23.29 -19.31
N ASN A 6 -10.66 -24.34 -19.52
CA ASN A 6 -11.59 -24.46 -20.64
C ASN A 6 -12.84 -23.57 -20.40
N PHE A 7 -12.87 -22.38 -21.02
CA PHE A 7 -13.94 -21.37 -20.87
C PHE A 7 -15.31 -21.78 -21.44
N GLN A 8 -15.40 -22.93 -22.12
CA GLN A 8 -16.58 -23.27 -22.91
C GLN A 8 -17.82 -23.72 -22.11
N ASN A 9 -17.72 -23.91 -20.78
CA ASN A 9 -18.83 -24.42 -19.95
C ASN A 9 -19.10 -23.62 -18.67
N ILE A 10 -18.73 -22.34 -18.61
CA ILE A 10 -19.06 -21.51 -17.44
C ILE A 10 -20.50 -21.00 -17.58
N PRO A 11 -21.41 -21.29 -16.63
CA PRO A 11 -22.79 -20.81 -16.69
C PRO A 11 -22.84 -19.29 -16.84
N GLU A 12 -23.70 -18.77 -17.72
CA GLU A 12 -23.77 -17.33 -18.05
C GLU A 12 -23.90 -16.43 -16.81
N ARG A 13 -24.60 -16.89 -15.77
CA ARG A 13 -24.74 -16.14 -14.51
C ARG A 13 -23.43 -16.01 -13.74
N VAL A 14 -22.58 -17.02 -13.80
CA VAL A 14 -21.25 -17.02 -13.19
C VAL A 14 -20.30 -16.17 -14.03
N MET A 15 -20.35 -16.28 -15.36
CA MET A 15 -19.61 -15.40 -16.27
C MET A 15 -20.00 -13.93 -16.10
N ALA A 16 -21.29 -13.63 -16.03
CA ALA A 16 -21.79 -12.29 -15.80
C ALA A 16 -21.35 -11.75 -14.43
N ARG A 17 -21.24 -12.60 -13.40
CA ARG A 17 -20.72 -12.20 -12.08
C ARG A 17 -19.21 -11.94 -12.12
N ILE A 18 -18.45 -12.79 -12.81
CA ILE A 18 -17.00 -12.60 -13.00
C ILE A 18 -16.75 -11.33 -13.81
N ILE A 19 -17.43 -11.16 -14.95
CA ILE A 19 -17.35 -9.97 -15.81
C ILE A 19 -17.80 -8.74 -15.03
N ARG A 20 -18.90 -8.78 -14.26
CA ARG A 20 -19.33 -7.64 -13.43
C ARG A 20 -18.32 -7.31 -12.35
N GLN A 21 -17.71 -8.30 -11.70
CA GLN A 21 -16.67 -8.05 -10.71
C GLN A 21 -15.44 -7.44 -11.38
N TRP A 22 -15.01 -7.98 -12.52
CA TRP A 22 -13.91 -7.46 -13.34
C TRP A 22 -14.17 -6.03 -13.84
N PHE A 23 -15.40 -5.74 -14.25
CA PHE A 23 -15.85 -4.42 -14.66
C PHE A 23 -15.99 -3.48 -13.47
N LYS A 24 -16.47 -3.93 -12.30
CA LYS A 24 -16.48 -3.13 -11.06
C LYS A 24 -15.07 -2.76 -10.63
N ASP A 25 -14.18 -3.74 -10.61
CA ASP A 25 -12.77 -3.53 -10.27
C ASP A 25 -12.13 -2.57 -11.26
N ARG A 26 -12.42 -2.67 -12.56
CA ARG A 26 -11.93 -1.73 -13.58
C ARG A 26 -12.58 -0.34 -13.55
N ILE A 27 -13.87 -0.24 -13.24
CA ILE A 27 -14.57 1.05 -13.14
C ILE A 27 -14.11 1.77 -11.87
N GLU A 28 -13.99 1.11 -10.72
CA GLU A 28 -13.41 1.71 -9.51
C GLU A 28 -11.95 2.10 -9.72
N ILE A 29 -11.14 1.25 -10.37
CA ILE A 29 -9.77 1.62 -10.76
C ILE A 29 -9.82 2.88 -11.62
N SER A 30 -10.63 2.92 -12.68
CA SER A 30 -10.70 4.04 -13.63
C SER A 30 -11.29 5.31 -13.03
N PHE A 31 -12.23 5.21 -12.08
CA PHE A 31 -12.82 6.34 -11.38
C PHE A 31 -11.85 6.90 -10.33
N MET A 32 -11.13 6.04 -9.62
CA MET A 32 -10.00 6.46 -8.79
C MET A 32 -8.88 7.06 -9.64
N TYR A 33 -8.58 6.47 -10.81
CA TYR A 33 -7.59 6.96 -11.77
C TYR A 33 -7.92 8.36 -12.26
N ASN A 34 -9.14 8.57 -12.78
CA ASN A 34 -9.54 9.83 -13.39
C ASN A 34 -9.81 10.94 -12.37
N ASN A 35 -10.30 10.61 -11.16
CA ASN A 35 -10.57 11.64 -10.14
C ASN A 35 -9.34 12.01 -9.30
N ALA A 36 -8.28 11.20 -9.28
CA ALA A 36 -7.10 11.49 -8.47
C ALA A 36 -5.78 11.61 -9.26
N TYR A 37 -5.67 11.08 -10.49
CA TYR A 37 -4.42 10.96 -11.25
C TYR A 37 -4.57 11.38 -12.71
N GLY A 38 -4.35 12.65 -13.02
CA GLY A 38 -4.07 13.07 -14.40
C GLY A 38 -2.82 12.36 -14.93
N GLU A 39 -2.95 11.73 -16.10
CA GLU A 39 -1.90 11.23 -17.00
C GLU A 39 -0.62 10.60 -16.38
N HIS A 40 -0.71 9.37 -15.85
CA HIS A 40 0.46 8.53 -15.58
C HIS A 40 0.32 7.08 -16.15
N ASN A 41 1.48 6.43 -16.34
CA ASN A 41 1.75 5.26 -17.18
C ASN A 41 1.08 3.93 -16.70
N THR A 42 0.20 3.38 -17.55
CA THR A 42 -0.85 2.38 -17.22
C THR A 42 -0.40 1.08 -16.54
N TYR A 43 0.80 0.56 -16.78
CA TYR A 43 1.26 -0.72 -16.22
C TYR A 43 1.99 -0.61 -14.88
N ALA A 44 2.87 0.38 -14.73
CA ALA A 44 3.57 0.62 -13.46
C ALA A 44 2.57 1.04 -12.37
N ASP A 45 1.56 1.79 -12.79
CA ASP A 45 0.48 2.27 -11.94
C ASP A 45 -0.38 1.10 -11.43
N ALA A 46 -0.69 0.11 -12.26
CA ALA A 46 -1.43 -1.08 -11.83
C ALA A 46 -0.73 -1.87 -10.70
N LYS A 47 0.61 -1.98 -10.74
CA LYS A 47 1.37 -2.69 -9.69
C LYS A 47 1.33 -1.96 -8.36
N VAL A 48 1.54 -0.64 -8.36
CA VAL A 48 1.48 0.16 -7.12
C VAL A 48 0.06 0.19 -6.55
N PHE A 49 -0.98 0.30 -7.39
CA PHE A 49 -2.36 0.25 -6.90
C PHE A 49 -2.70 -1.09 -6.25
N LYS A 50 -2.27 -2.21 -6.85
CA LYS A 50 -2.46 -3.53 -6.24
C LYS A 50 -1.75 -3.63 -4.88
N LEU A 51 -0.53 -3.12 -4.79
CA LEU A 51 0.25 -3.09 -3.55
C LEU A 51 -0.42 -2.22 -2.48
N VAL A 52 -0.86 -1.00 -2.83
CA VAL A 52 -1.57 -0.09 -1.91
C VAL A 52 -2.87 -0.70 -1.41
N ARG A 53 -3.64 -1.36 -2.29
CA ARG A 53 -4.86 -2.10 -1.89
C ARG A 53 -4.55 -3.25 -0.94
N GLN A 54 -3.50 -4.02 -1.23
CA GLN A 54 -3.05 -5.09 -0.36
C GLN A 54 -2.65 -4.53 1.03
N ILE A 55 -1.82 -3.48 1.07
CA ILE A 55 -1.43 -2.83 2.33
C ILE A 55 -2.66 -2.40 3.12
N ARG A 56 -3.62 -1.71 2.49
CA ARG A 56 -4.86 -1.25 3.14
C ARG A 56 -5.73 -2.39 3.68
N SER A 57 -5.60 -3.60 3.13
CA SER A 57 -6.31 -4.79 3.64
C SER A 57 -5.65 -5.43 4.86
N GLU A 58 -4.36 -5.15 5.08
CA GLU A 58 -3.55 -5.74 6.17
C GLU A 58 -3.32 -4.74 7.32
N THR A 59 -3.20 -3.46 7.00
CA THR A 59 -2.91 -2.39 7.95
C THR A 59 -3.41 -1.04 7.47
N GLU A 60 -3.48 -0.09 8.39
CA GLU A 60 -3.91 1.26 8.08
C GLU A 60 -2.82 2.02 7.33
N LEU A 61 -3.23 2.70 6.26
CA LEU A 61 -2.41 3.59 5.46
C LEU A 61 -3.16 4.92 5.35
N LEU A 62 -2.72 5.90 6.14
CA LEU A 62 -3.40 7.20 6.27
C LEU A 62 -3.24 8.08 5.01
N ILE A 63 -2.14 7.90 4.28
CA ILE A 63 -1.90 8.66 3.06
C ILE A 63 -2.91 8.24 1.97
N ASN A 64 -3.36 9.23 1.20
CA ASN A 64 -4.19 8.97 0.03
C ASN A 64 -3.37 8.24 -1.04
N ALA A 65 -4.02 7.79 -2.10
CA ALA A 65 -3.31 7.01 -3.11
C ALA A 65 -2.35 7.89 -3.97
N ASN A 66 -2.54 9.22 -4.06
CA ASN A 66 -1.63 10.15 -4.76
C ASN A 66 -0.30 10.20 -4.02
N ASP A 67 -0.36 10.42 -2.71
CA ASP A 67 0.80 10.45 -1.84
C ASP A 67 1.50 9.08 -1.84
N ALA A 68 0.74 7.98 -1.86
CA ALA A 68 1.31 6.64 -1.99
C ALA A 68 2.04 6.45 -3.33
N TRP A 69 1.50 6.95 -4.44
CA TRP A 69 2.17 6.92 -5.74
C TRP A 69 3.43 7.78 -5.75
N VAL A 70 3.39 8.98 -5.15
CA VAL A 70 4.56 9.85 -5.00
C VAL A 70 5.64 9.16 -4.18
N LEU A 71 5.28 8.59 -3.02
CA LEU A 71 6.22 7.85 -2.15
C LEU A 71 6.85 6.67 -2.90
N TYR A 72 6.04 5.86 -3.58
CA TYR A 72 6.53 4.76 -4.42
C TYR A 72 7.51 5.24 -5.49
N SER A 73 7.14 6.30 -6.21
CA SER A 73 7.96 6.87 -7.30
C SER A 73 9.28 7.43 -6.77
N LEU A 74 9.27 8.12 -5.62
CA LEU A 74 10.48 8.62 -4.97
C LEU A 74 11.41 7.48 -4.58
N VAL A 75 10.90 6.44 -3.91
CA VAL A 75 11.71 5.28 -3.50
C VAL A 75 12.30 4.59 -4.74
N LYS A 76 11.50 4.39 -5.79
CA LYS A 76 11.96 3.75 -7.03
C LYS A 76 13.01 4.58 -7.76
N ASN A 77 12.79 5.88 -7.92
CA ASN A 77 13.67 6.77 -8.70
C ASN A 77 14.98 7.09 -7.98
N THR A 78 15.00 6.99 -6.64
CA THR A 78 16.20 7.18 -5.82
C THR A 78 16.97 5.88 -5.56
N ALA A 79 16.55 4.75 -6.14
CA ALA A 79 17.21 3.46 -5.94
C ALA A 79 18.71 3.46 -6.28
N LYS A 80 19.12 4.27 -7.28
CA LYS A 80 20.52 4.42 -7.71
C LYS A 80 21.37 5.36 -6.85
N ILE A 81 20.76 6.14 -5.97
CA ILE A 81 21.46 7.09 -5.10
C ILE A 81 22.01 6.29 -3.92
N SER A 82 23.27 6.47 -3.54
CA SER A 82 23.85 5.79 -2.38
C SER A 82 23.17 6.22 -1.06
N GLY A 83 23.26 5.37 -0.04
CA GLY A 83 22.70 5.63 1.28
C GLY A 83 21.45 4.83 1.60
N GLN A 84 20.90 5.08 2.78
CA GLN A 84 19.80 4.33 3.38
C GLN A 84 18.51 5.18 3.37
N ILE A 85 17.38 4.57 3.71
CA ILE A 85 16.09 5.27 3.85
C ILE A 85 15.71 5.30 5.33
N ALA A 86 15.15 6.42 5.78
CA ALA A 86 14.56 6.57 7.10
C ALA A 86 13.13 7.12 6.98
N GLU A 87 12.21 6.58 7.77
CA GLU A 87 10.86 7.11 7.97
C GLU A 87 10.69 7.51 9.44
N VAL A 88 10.18 8.72 9.67
CA VAL A 88 9.91 9.28 11.00
C VAL A 88 8.41 9.51 11.10
N GLY A 89 7.76 8.84 12.04
CA GLY A 89 6.30 8.72 12.10
C GLY A 89 5.81 7.58 11.22
N VAL A 90 5.77 6.38 11.81
CA VAL A 90 5.47 5.10 11.15
C VAL A 90 4.03 4.67 11.39
N TYR A 91 3.45 5.06 12.53
CA TYR A 91 2.13 4.69 12.98
C TYR A 91 1.92 3.17 12.90
N LYS A 92 0.94 2.69 12.12
CA LYS A 92 0.62 1.27 11.93
C LYS A 92 1.43 0.60 10.80
N GLY A 93 2.41 1.31 10.23
CA GLY A 93 3.39 0.76 9.28
C GLY A 93 2.91 0.60 7.84
N GLY A 94 1.79 1.21 7.44
CA GLY A 94 1.29 1.11 6.07
C GLY A 94 2.26 1.68 5.02
N SER A 95 2.74 2.91 5.24
CA SER A 95 3.73 3.58 4.38
C SER A 95 5.08 2.86 4.45
N ALA A 96 5.50 2.46 5.65
CA ALA A 96 6.69 1.63 5.85
C ALA A 96 6.68 0.36 5.00
N LYS A 97 5.52 -0.34 4.89
CA LYS A 97 5.40 -1.50 4.00
C LYS A 97 5.58 -1.10 2.54
N LEU A 98 4.93 -0.02 2.09
CA LEU A 98 5.07 0.46 0.71
C LEU A 98 6.53 0.74 0.35
N ILE A 99 7.27 1.40 1.25
CA ILE A 99 8.70 1.65 1.08
C ILE A 99 9.47 0.33 1.07
N CYS A 100 9.21 -0.56 2.03
CA CYS A 100 9.91 -1.83 2.16
C CYS A 100 9.77 -2.74 0.93
N GLU A 101 8.59 -2.76 0.30
CA GLU A 101 8.31 -3.55 -0.92
C GLU A 101 8.89 -2.89 -2.20
N THR A 102 9.33 -1.62 -2.10
CA THR A 102 9.80 -0.83 -3.26
C THR A 102 11.30 -0.55 -3.24
N LYS A 103 11.91 -0.41 -2.05
CA LYS A 103 13.29 0.06 -1.83
C LYS A 103 14.41 -0.84 -2.40
N GLY A 104 14.08 -2.05 -2.85
CA GLY A 104 15.07 -3.08 -3.18
C GLY A 104 15.92 -3.46 -1.97
N ASP A 105 17.24 -3.43 -2.14
CA ASP A 105 18.21 -3.89 -1.12
C ASP A 105 18.62 -2.81 -0.12
N LYS A 106 18.19 -1.55 -0.30
CA LYS A 106 18.49 -0.46 0.64
C LYS A 106 17.97 -0.78 2.05
N GLU A 107 18.70 -0.40 3.09
CA GLU A 107 18.18 -0.49 4.45
C GLU A 107 17.12 0.58 4.70
N LEU A 108 16.09 0.21 5.48
CA LEU A 108 15.01 1.08 5.90
C LEU A 108 14.99 1.14 7.41
N TYR A 109 15.19 2.33 7.96
CA TYR A 109 15.08 2.63 9.38
C TYR A 109 13.72 3.25 9.67
N LEU A 110 13.06 2.76 10.71
CA LEU A 110 11.73 3.19 11.12
C LEU A 110 11.84 3.82 12.50
N PHE A 111 11.40 5.06 12.63
CA PHE A 111 11.42 5.82 13.88
C PHE A 111 9.99 6.24 14.24
N ASP A 112 9.52 5.82 15.40
CA ASP A 112 8.23 6.21 15.95
C ASP A 112 8.32 6.17 17.48
N THR A 113 7.51 6.98 18.15
CA THR A 113 7.40 6.93 19.61
C THR A 113 6.58 5.73 20.05
N PHE A 114 5.65 5.26 19.20
CA PHE A 114 4.59 4.30 19.50
C PHE A 114 3.63 4.74 20.62
N GLU A 115 3.86 5.91 21.21
CA GLU A 115 3.05 6.54 22.25
C GLU A 115 2.04 7.54 21.67
N GLY A 116 2.05 7.73 20.35
CA GLY A 116 1.23 8.72 19.65
C GLY A 116 1.75 10.15 19.81
N LEU A 117 0.91 11.12 19.45
CA LEU A 117 1.25 12.53 19.54
C LEU A 117 1.31 13.00 21.00
N PRO A 118 2.25 13.89 21.34
CA PRO A 118 2.27 14.55 22.64
C PRO A 118 1.05 15.49 22.77
N VAL A 119 0.94 16.17 23.92
CA VAL A 119 -0.09 17.21 24.11
C VAL A 119 0.09 18.27 23.00
N PRO A 120 -0.94 18.49 22.16
CA PRO A 120 -0.86 19.46 21.07
C PRO A 120 -0.74 20.89 21.58
N SER A 121 -0.10 21.73 20.78
CA SER A 121 -0.05 23.17 21.04
C SER A 121 -1.30 23.86 20.48
N GLU A 122 -1.49 25.15 20.78
CA GLU A 122 -2.54 25.96 20.15
C GLU A 122 -2.43 26.06 18.62
N ARG A 123 -1.27 25.69 18.05
CA ARG A 123 -1.03 25.68 16.59
C ARG A 123 -1.52 24.39 15.92
N ASP A 124 -1.90 23.40 16.70
CA ASP A 124 -2.27 22.05 16.27
C ASP A 124 -3.67 21.66 16.80
N PRO A 125 -4.69 22.53 16.68
CA PRO A 125 -5.98 22.37 17.36
C PRO A 125 -6.79 21.16 16.88
N GLU A 126 -6.47 20.61 15.70
CA GLU A 126 -7.13 19.44 15.13
C GLU A 126 -6.69 18.12 15.78
N PHE A 127 -5.58 18.12 16.52
CA PHE A 127 -5.02 16.92 17.16
C PHE A 127 -5.35 16.86 18.64
N LYS A 128 -5.19 15.66 19.20
CA LYS A 128 -5.28 15.38 20.63
C LYS A 128 -4.09 14.54 21.09
N GLN A 129 -3.77 14.63 22.37
CA GLN A 129 -2.75 13.77 22.96
C GLN A 129 -3.12 12.31 22.74
N GLY A 130 -2.14 11.51 22.29
CA GLY A 130 -2.32 10.09 21.99
C GLY A 130 -2.98 9.81 20.64
N ASP A 131 -3.23 10.82 19.80
CA ASP A 131 -3.55 10.56 18.41
C ASP A 131 -2.41 9.78 17.75
N PHE A 132 -2.75 8.84 16.86
CA PHE A 132 -1.81 7.97 16.17
C PHE A 132 -0.96 7.05 17.10
N VAL A 133 -1.44 6.70 18.30
CA VAL A 133 -0.87 5.60 19.08
C VAL A 133 -0.84 4.31 18.24
N SER A 134 0.26 3.55 18.33
CA SER A 134 0.39 2.25 17.67
C SER A 134 1.22 1.27 18.49
N SER A 135 1.29 0.01 18.05
CA SER A 135 2.06 -1.02 18.75
C SER A 135 3.37 -1.27 18.03
N PHE A 136 4.48 -1.10 18.75
CA PHE A 136 5.82 -1.45 18.29
C PHE A 136 5.89 -2.90 17.81
N ASP A 137 5.39 -3.85 18.61
CA ASP A 137 5.40 -5.27 18.28
C ASP A 137 4.61 -5.57 17.00
N ARG A 138 3.46 -4.90 16.79
CA ARG A 138 2.67 -5.07 15.56
C ARG A 138 3.46 -4.62 14.32
N VAL A 139 4.17 -3.50 14.40
CA VAL A 139 4.96 -2.97 13.28
C VAL A 139 6.23 -3.80 13.08
N LYS A 140 6.90 -4.21 14.16
CA LYS A 140 8.09 -5.06 14.13
C LYS A 140 7.81 -6.44 13.51
N ASN A 141 6.71 -7.08 13.93
CA ASN A 141 6.36 -8.43 13.50
C ASN A 141 5.60 -8.45 12.16
N TYR A 142 5.45 -7.29 11.51
CA TYR A 142 4.74 -7.18 10.24
C TYR A 142 5.32 -8.09 9.14
N ARG A 143 6.64 -8.35 9.18
CA ARG A 143 7.32 -9.29 8.27
C ARG A 143 6.86 -10.74 8.41
N GLU A 144 6.27 -11.12 9.54
CA GLU A 144 5.83 -12.49 9.82
C GLU A 144 4.37 -12.72 9.37
N VAL A 145 3.52 -11.70 9.48
CA VAL A 145 2.08 -11.79 9.15
C VAL A 145 1.81 -11.73 7.64
N GLY A 146 2.71 -11.12 6.86
CA GLY A 146 2.55 -10.93 5.41
C GLY A 146 3.15 -12.01 4.51
N ARG A 147 3.81 -13.05 5.07
CA ARG A 147 4.32 -14.18 4.27
C ARG A 147 3.20 -15.19 4.06
N ILE A 148 2.39 -15.00 3.02
CA ILE A 148 1.78 -16.15 2.35
C ILE A 148 2.95 -17.04 1.88
N PRO A 149 3.01 -18.33 2.25
CA PRO A 149 4.11 -19.20 1.84
C PRO A 149 4.22 -19.17 0.31
N ARG A 150 5.40 -18.81 -0.21
CA ARG A 150 5.70 -19.02 -1.63
C ARG A 150 5.64 -20.53 -1.86
N PRO A 151 4.85 -21.03 -2.82
CA PRO A 151 4.89 -22.44 -3.15
C PRO A 151 6.33 -22.79 -3.55
N SER A 152 6.86 -23.82 -2.90
CA SER A 152 8.12 -24.49 -3.25
C SER A 152 8.09 -25.04 -4.66
#